data_AF-D8LD32-F1
#
_entry.id   AF-D8LD32-F1
#
_cell.length_a   1.000
_cell.length_b   1.000
_cell.length_c   1.000
_cell.angle_alpha   90.00
_cell.angle_beta   90.00
_cell.angle_gamma   90.00
#
_symmetry.space_group_name_H-M   'P 1'
#
loop_
_entity.id
_entity.type
_entity.pdbx_description
1 polymer ?
#
loop_
_entity_poly.entity_id
_entity_poly.type
_entity_poly.pdbx_seq_one_letter_code
_entity_poly.pdbx_strand_id
1 'polypeptide(L)'
;MTATPHQNTIRADQEAYLQEHPEVASLLNDFLRAVVEQKPEDVFEFARQHFAGAGVDRVDAVVVAGPSGVGKGTIIRKLMELFPQQFGFGCSHTTRGRREGEQEGVHYHFTSLDAMREAVARGEFIEHAEVHGNLYGTSVAAVGDVTKKGQVCLLDIDIQGVKTVKASPLRPKYVFIAPPSMEVLENRLRDRGTESEESLSTRLHNAREEVDYGTTQGNFDLVVENDDLDQAVRNLSSRLTEWFPKIKRAAGESLV
;
A
#
# COMPACT_ATOMS: atom_id res chain seq x y z
N MET A 1 -0.23 -4.93 46.85
CA MET A 1 -0.49 -3.68 46.10
C MET A 1 -1.79 -3.88 45.34
N THR A 2 -2.84 -3.17 45.72
CA THR A 2 -4.19 -3.31 45.12
C THR A 2 -4.26 -2.54 43.81
N ALA A 3 -4.63 -3.21 42.72
CA ALA A 3 -4.80 -2.61 41.40
C ALA A 3 -5.84 -1.48 41.42
N THR A 4 -5.61 -0.42 40.65
CA THR A 4 -6.51 0.74 40.57
C THR A 4 -7.81 0.41 39.84
N PRO A 5 -8.92 1.14 40.07
CA PRO A 5 -10.22 0.87 39.44
C PRO A 5 -10.16 0.76 37.91
N HIS A 6 -9.31 1.55 37.26
CA HIS A 6 -9.09 1.54 35.81
C HIS A 6 -8.37 0.27 35.30
N GLN A 7 -7.47 -0.31 36.10
CA GLN A 7 -6.79 -1.57 35.76
C GLN A 7 -7.74 -2.77 35.87
N ASN A 8 -8.74 -2.69 36.74
CA ASN A 8 -9.76 -3.74 36.88
C ASN A 8 -10.74 -3.75 35.71
N THR A 9 -11.09 -2.58 35.16
CA THR A 9 -11.97 -2.47 33.97
C THR A 9 -11.29 -3.07 32.74
N ILE A 10 -10.03 -2.70 32.47
CA ILE A 10 -9.28 -3.22 31.32
C ILE A 10 -9.11 -4.74 31.37
N ARG A 11 -8.88 -5.29 32.57
CA ARG A 11 -8.75 -6.74 32.74
C ARG A 11 -10.06 -7.48 32.47
N ALA A 12 -11.19 -6.93 32.94
CA ALA A 12 -12.50 -7.50 32.66
C ALA A 12 -12.83 -7.45 31.16
N ASP A 13 -12.51 -6.35 30.49
CA ASP A 13 -12.73 -6.18 29.05
C ASP A 13 -11.84 -7.15 28.23
N GLN A 14 -10.60 -7.35 28.66
CA GLN A 14 -9.68 -8.32 28.05
C GLN A 14 -10.17 -9.76 28.22
N GLU A 15 -10.64 -10.13 29.41
CA GLU A 15 -11.18 -11.47 29.68
C GLU A 15 -12.46 -11.73 28.85
N ALA A 16 -13.35 -10.74 28.73
CA ALA A 16 -14.53 -10.83 27.88
C ALA A 16 -14.16 -11.00 26.39
N TYR A 17 -13.23 -10.19 25.89
CA TYR A 17 -12.77 -10.27 24.50
C TYR A 17 -12.15 -11.64 24.17
N LEU A 18 -11.32 -12.19 25.06
CA LEU A 18 -10.70 -13.50 24.85
C LEU A 18 -11.71 -14.66 24.95
N GLN A 19 -12.82 -14.48 25.67
CA GLN A 19 -13.94 -15.44 25.68
C GLN A 19 -14.73 -15.39 24.37
N GLU A 20 -14.94 -14.20 23.82
CA GLU A 20 -15.61 -14.01 22.52
C GLU A 20 -14.73 -14.44 21.33
N HIS A 21 -13.41 -14.42 21.49
CA HIS A 21 -12.41 -14.74 20.46
C HIS A 21 -11.43 -15.84 20.89
N PRO A 22 -11.87 -17.12 20.97
CA PRO A 22 -11.03 -18.23 21.40
C PRO A 22 -9.81 -18.45 20.49
N GLU A 23 -9.86 -18.06 19.22
CA GLU A 23 -8.74 -18.07 18.29
C GLU A 23 -7.61 -17.14 18.73
N VAL A 24 -7.93 -15.97 19.26
CA VAL A 24 -6.95 -15.02 19.79
C VAL A 24 -6.33 -15.56 21.07
N ALA A 25 -7.15 -16.15 21.94
CA ALA A 25 -6.66 -16.79 23.16
C ALA A 25 -5.70 -17.95 22.87
N SER A 26 -6.02 -18.80 21.88
CA SER A 26 -5.15 -19.90 21.46
C SER A 26 -3.82 -19.39 20.90
N LEU A 27 -3.88 -18.40 20.00
CA LEU A 27 -2.71 -17.79 19.38
C LEU A 27 -1.74 -17.18 20.42
N LEU A 28 -2.29 -16.43 21.39
CA LEU A 28 -1.51 -15.82 22.46
C LEU A 28 -0.89 -16.89 23.39
N ASN A 29 -1.65 -17.93 23.73
CA ASN A 29 -1.15 -19.02 24.56
C ASN A 29 -0.02 -19.80 23.89
N ASP A 30 -0.14 -20.09 22.60
CA ASP A 30 0.91 -20.76 21.83
C ASP A 30 2.19 -19.93 21.76
N PHE A 31 2.06 -18.62 21.55
CA PHE A 31 3.20 -17.70 21.57
C PHE A 31 3.86 -17.66 22.95
N LEU A 32 3.07 -17.48 24.02
CA LEU A 32 3.59 -17.44 25.39
C LEU A 32 4.32 -18.74 25.76
N ARG A 33 3.77 -19.89 25.34
CA ARG A 33 4.43 -21.19 25.53
C ARG A 33 5.79 -21.22 24.82
N ALA A 34 5.86 -20.78 23.57
CA ALA A 34 7.10 -20.75 22.80
C ALA A 34 8.15 -19.80 23.41
N VAL A 35 7.74 -18.65 23.95
CA VAL A 35 8.63 -17.73 24.66
C VAL A 35 9.21 -18.38 25.92
N VAL A 36 8.37 -19.06 26.72
CA VAL A 36 8.82 -19.73 27.96
C VAL A 36 9.76 -20.90 27.65
N GLU A 37 9.51 -21.63 26.57
CA GLU A 37 10.30 -22.77 26.14
C GLU A 37 11.67 -22.36 25.59
N GLN A 38 11.70 -21.38 24.69
CA GLN A 38 12.92 -21.01 23.96
C GLN A 38 13.72 -19.91 24.65
N LYS A 39 13.10 -19.16 25.57
CA LYS A 39 13.71 -18.07 26.34
C LYS A 39 14.57 -17.14 25.47
N PRO A 40 14.00 -16.55 24.39
CA PRO A 40 14.75 -15.70 23.48
C PRO A 40 15.31 -14.48 24.22
N GLU A 41 16.52 -14.05 23.86
CA GLU A 41 17.11 -12.82 24.40
C GLU A 41 16.35 -11.56 23.95
N ASP A 42 15.81 -11.59 22.73
CA ASP A 42 14.92 -10.56 22.18
C ASP A 42 13.52 -11.13 21.93
N VAL A 43 12.62 -10.91 22.89
CA VAL A 43 11.22 -11.35 22.81
C VAL A 43 10.46 -10.66 21.68
N PHE A 44 10.85 -9.44 21.28
CA PHE A 44 10.17 -8.70 20.21
C PHE A 44 10.53 -9.24 18.83
N GLU A 45 11.81 -9.54 18.58
CA GLU A 45 12.24 -10.21 17.35
C GLU A 45 11.68 -11.63 17.29
N PHE A 46 11.66 -12.34 18.41
CA PHE A 46 11.03 -13.66 18.51
C PHE A 46 9.53 -13.61 18.20
N ALA A 47 8.79 -12.64 18.72
CA ALA A 47 7.38 -12.42 18.38
C ALA A 47 7.20 -12.20 16.87
N ARG A 48 8.03 -11.34 16.27
CA ARG A 48 8.00 -11.10 14.82
C ARG A 48 8.21 -12.37 14.02
N GLN A 49 9.13 -13.24 14.42
CA GLN A 49 9.39 -14.51 13.73
C GLN A 49 8.31 -15.55 14.00
N HIS A 50 7.84 -15.67 15.24
CA HIS A 50 6.81 -16.61 15.66
C HIS A 50 5.50 -16.36 14.92
N PHE A 51 5.08 -15.10 14.83
CA PHE A 51 3.88 -14.72 14.08
C PHE A 51 4.11 -14.56 12.58
N ALA A 52 5.36 -14.48 12.10
CA ALA A 52 5.65 -14.55 10.67
C ALA A 52 5.47 -15.97 10.09
N GLY A 53 5.62 -17.02 10.90
CA GLY A 53 5.38 -18.41 10.51
C GLY A 53 3.93 -18.88 10.67
N ALA A 54 3.17 -18.22 11.55
CA ALA A 54 1.76 -18.48 11.78
C ALA A 54 0.87 -17.69 10.80
N GLY A 55 0.96 -18.01 9.51
CA GLY A 55 -0.14 -17.80 8.55
C GLY A 55 -0.81 -16.42 8.53
N VAL A 56 -0.10 -15.31 8.75
CA VAL A 56 -0.52 -14.06 8.13
C VAL A 56 -0.17 -14.26 6.66
N ASP A 57 -1.14 -14.75 5.89
CA ASP A 57 -0.99 -14.88 4.44
C ASP A 57 -0.28 -13.64 3.93
N ARG A 58 0.86 -13.86 3.28
CA ARG A 58 1.62 -12.79 2.65
C ARG A 58 0.60 -12.01 1.83
N VAL A 59 0.35 -10.76 2.20
CA VAL A 59 -0.73 -10.02 1.57
C VAL A 59 -0.36 -9.86 0.11
N ASP A 60 -1.19 -10.41 -0.76
CA ASP A 60 -0.99 -10.32 -2.20
C ASP A 60 -1.26 -8.88 -2.64
N ALA A 61 -0.24 -8.04 -2.49
CA ALA A 61 -0.29 -6.62 -2.77
C ALA A 61 0.93 -6.18 -3.59
N VAL A 62 0.70 -5.16 -4.42
CA VAL A 62 1.70 -4.49 -5.24
C VAL A 62 1.58 -3.00 -4.97
N VAL A 63 2.66 -2.41 -4.46
CA VAL A 63 2.81 -0.96 -4.37
C VAL A 63 3.37 -0.48 -5.70
N VAL A 64 2.61 0.40 -6.35
CA VAL A 64 2.99 1.12 -7.56
C VAL A 64 3.31 2.55 -7.16
N ALA A 65 4.58 2.92 -7.30
CA ALA A 65 5.08 4.27 -7.02
C ALA A 65 5.72 4.89 -8.26
N GLY A 66 6.00 6.18 -8.21
CA GLY A 66 6.49 6.93 -9.37
C GLY A 66 6.06 8.38 -9.29
N PRO A 67 6.73 9.29 -10.02
CA PRO A 67 6.43 10.70 -9.89
C PRO A 67 5.02 11.05 -10.36
N SER A 68 4.51 12.18 -9.88
CA SER A 68 3.23 12.71 -10.35
C SER A 68 3.30 12.98 -11.86
N GLY A 69 2.25 12.59 -12.60
CA GLY A 69 2.21 12.73 -14.07
C GLY A 69 2.86 11.59 -14.86
N VAL A 70 3.51 10.61 -14.20
CA VAL A 70 4.17 9.50 -14.91
C VAL A 70 3.21 8.48 -15.52
N GLY A 71 1.94 8.47 -15.11
CA GLY A 71 0.90 7.59 -15.68
C GLY A 71 0.48 6.38 -14.83
N LYS A 72 0.82 6.35 -13.53
CA LYS A 72 0.48 5.25 -12.59
C LYS A 72 -1.00 4.83 -12.67
N GLY A 73 -1.92 5.77 -12.46
CA GLY A 73 -3.35 5.50 -12.49
C GLY A 73 -3.84 4.94 -13.83
N THR A 74 -3.24 5.35 -14.96
CA THR A 74 -3.58 4.81 -16.28
C THR A 74 -3.11 3.36 -16.43
N ILE A 75 -1.89 3.05 -15.99
CA ILE A 75 -1.35 1.68 -15.97
C ILE A 75 -2.20 0.77 -15.06
N ILE A 76 -2.51 1.22 -13.83
CA ILE A 76 -3.33 0.48 -12.88
C ILE A 76 -4.70 0.17 -13.47
N ARG A 77 -5.36 1.16 -14.08
CA ARG A 77 -6.67 0.97 -14.72
C ARG A 77 -6.59 -0.07 -15.83
N LYS A 78 -5.60 0.04 -16.72
CA LYS A 78 -5.42 -0.90 -17.83
C LYS A 78 -5.10 -2.32 -17.36
N LEU A 79 -4.35 -2.47 -16.27
CA LEU A 79 -4.14 -3.78 -15.62
C LEU A 79 -5.45 -4.38 -15.11
N MET A 80 -6.29 -3.59 -14.43
CA MET A 80 -7.58 -4.09 -13.93
C MET A 80 -8.56 -4.44 -15.06
N GLU A 81 -8.49 -3.73 -16.19
CA GLU A 81 -9.27 -4.03 -17.39
C GLU A 81 -8.81 -5.33 -18.07
N LEU A 82 -7.50 -5.55 -18.19
CA LEU A 82 -6.93 -6.75 -18.83
C LEU A 82 -7.07 -8.02 -17.97
N PHE A 83 -7.11 -7.87 -16.64
CA PHE A 83 -7.19 -8.98 -15.69
C PHE A 83 -8.39 -8.77 -14.75
N PRO A 84 -9.61 -8.78 -15.30
CA PRO A 84 -10.82 -8.51 -14.53
C PRO A 84 -10.95 -9.55 -13.42
N GLN A 85 -11.38 -9.09 -12.24
CA GLN A 85 -11.55 -9.90 -11.04
C GLN A 85 -10.26 -10.52 -10.47
N GLN A 86 -9.08 -10.24 -11.03
CA GLN A 86 -7.80 -10.77 -10.51
C GLN A 86 -6.98 -9.71 -9.78
N PHE A 87 -7.07 -8.46 -10.23
CA PHE A 87 -6.58 -7.30 -9.47
C PHE A 87 -7.75 -6.51 -8.90
N GLY A 88 -7.51 -5.85 -7.77
CA GLY A 88 -8.37 -4.80 -7.24
C GLY A 88 -7.54 -3.62 -6.77
N PHE A 89 -8.12 -2.42 -6.81
CA PHE A 89 -7.46 -1.20 -6.33
C PHE A 89 -7.74 -1.01 -4.84
N GLY A 90 -6.69 -0.90 -4.03
CA GLY A 90 -6.80 -0.50 -2.64
C GLY A 90 -6.98 1.01 -2.56
N CYS A 91 -8.24 1.46 -2.47
CA CYS A 91 -8.59 2.87 -2.46
C CYS A 91 -8.06 3.56 -1.19
N SER A 92 -7.02 4.38 -1.34
CA SER A 92 -6.43 5.15 -0.23
C SER A 92 -7.36 6.25 0.27
N HIS A 93 -7.10 6.75 1.47
CA HIS A 93 -7.76 7.91 2.05
C HIS A 93 -6.96 9.17 1.78
N THR A 94 -7.63 10.31 1.67
CA THR A 94 -6.97 11.61 1.61
C THR A 94 -7.79 12.70 2.28
N THR A 95 -7.10 13.67 2.88
CA THR A 95 -7.72 14.90 3.40
C THR A 95 -7.83 16.00 2.37
N ARG A 96 -7.29 15.79 1.16
CA ARG A 96 -7.40 16.74 0.06
C ARG A 96 -8.85 16.82 -0.40
N GLY A 97 -9.32 18.02 -0.75
CA GLY A 97 -10.59 18.18 -1.44
C GLY A 97 -10.64 17.42 -2.78
N ARG A 98 -11.79 16.79 -3.07
CA ARG A 98 -12.05 16.07 -4.33
C ARG A 98 -11.92 17.00 -5.54
N ARG A 99 -11.20 16.57 -6.59
CA ARG A 99 -11.10 17.29 -7.87
C ARG A 99 -12.29 16.95 -8.77
N GLU A 100 -12.50 17.77 -9.81
CA GLU A 100 -13.48 17.48 -10.84
C GLU A 100 -13.19 16.12 -11.51
N GLY A 101 -14.22 15.29 -11.65
CA GLY A 101 -14.11 13.93 -12.19
C GLY A 101 -13.69 12.85 -11.19
N GLU A 102 -13.13 13.19 -10.03
CA GLU A 102 -12.84 12.20 -8.98
C GLU A 102 -14.14 11.72 -8.29
N GLN A 103 -14.16 10.45 -7.89
CA GLN A 103 -15.31 9.78 -7.29
C GLN A 103 -14.92 9.14 -5.95
N GLU A 104 -15.78 9.31 -4.94
CA GLU A 104 -15.65 8.75 -3.59
C GLU A 104 -15.62 7.22 -3.65
N GLY A 105 -14.65 6.60 -2.95
CA GLY A 105 -14.47 5.15 -2.89
C GLY A 105 -13.98 4.50 -4.20
N VAL A 106 -13.71 5.30 -5.24
CA VAL A 106 -13.11 4.84 -6.50
C VAL A 106 -11.69 5.36 -6.63
N HIS A 107 -11.49 6.67 -6.43
CA HIS A 107 -10.17 7.29 -6.55
C HIS A 107 -9.51 7.42 -5.18
N TYR A 108 -10.26 7.96 -4.23
CA TYR A 108 -9.89 8.06 -2.83
C TYR A 108 -11.14 7.97 -1.96
N HIS A 109 -10.94 7.63 -0.70
CA HIS A 109 -11.85 7.97 0.38
C HIS A 109 -11.54 9.39 0.87
N PHE A 110 -12.41 10.34 0.54
CA PHE A 110 -12.21 11.74 0.91
C PHE A 110 -12.70 11.96 2.34
N THR A 111 -11.78 12.29 3.25
CA THR A 111 -12.06 12.40 4.69
C THR A 111 -11.58 13.73 5.25
N SER A 112 -11.99 14.08 6.47
CA SER A 112 -11.46 15.25 7.17
C SER A 112 -10.11 14.93 7.83
N LEU A 113 -9.30 15.96 8.05
CA LEU A 113 -8.00 15.81 8.73
C LEU A 113 -8.16 15.23 10.14
N ASP A 114 -9.15 15.68 10.91
CA ASP A 114 -9.37 15.21 12.27
C ASP A 114 -9.80 13.74 12.29
N ALA A 115 -10.76 13.35 11.44
CA ALA A 115 -11.22 11.96 11.36
C ALA A 115 -10.08 11.01 10.95
N MET A 116 -9.24 11.44 9.99
CA MET A 116 -8.11 10.63 9.55
C MET A 116 -7.05 10.50 10.65
N ARG A 117 -6.74 11.56 11.39
CA ARG A 117 -5.80 11.52 12.52
C ARG A 117 -6.27 10.60 13.64
N GLU A 118 -7.56 10.64 13.97
CA GLU A 118 -8.14 9.73 14.95
C GLU A 118 -8.04 8.26 14.50
N ALA A 119 -8.34 7.97 13.24
CA ALA A 119 -8.23 6.63 12.69
C ALA A 119 -6.78 6.13 12.63
N VAL A 120 -5.82 7.00 12.31
CA VAL A 120 -4.39 6.71 12.43
C VAL A 120 -4.01 6.38 13.88
N ALA A 121 -4.49 7.16 14.86
CA ALA A 121 -4.22 6.91 16.27
C ALA A 121 -4.81 5.58 16.78
N ARG A 122 -5.89 5.09 16.14
CA ARG A 122 -6.49 3.77 16.40
C ARG A 122 -5.79 2.62 15.66
N GLY A 123 -4.74 2.89 14.87
CA GLY A 123 -3.99 1.86 14.14
C GLY A 123 -4.72 1.30 12.92
N GLU A 124 -5.66 2.06 12.34
CA GLU A 124 -6.46 1.61 11.19
C GLU A 124 -5.71 1.74 9.84
N PHE A 125 -4.52 2.33 9.85
CA PHE A 125 -3.70 2.60 8.67
C PHE A 125 -2.42 1.77 8.65
N ILE A 126 -2.13 1.20 7.48
CA ILE A 126 -0.86 0.49 7.21
C ILE A 126 0.26 1.52 7.05
N GLU A 127 -0.05 2.62 6.37
CA GLU A 127 0.83 3.74 6.15
C GLU A 127 0.02 5.03 6.08
N HIS A 128 0.67 6.13 6.41
CA HIS A 128 0.18 7.47 6.11
C HIS A 128 1.36 8.43 5.92
N ALA A 129 1.16 9.45 5.10
CA ALA A 129 2.16 10.48 4.82
C ALA A 129 1.49 11.83 4.54
N GLU A 130 2.17 12.91 4.91
CA GLU A 130 1.74 14.26 4.55
C GLU A 130 2.43 14.69 3.25
N VAL A 131 1.61 14.98 2.24
CA VAL A 131 2.06 15.28 0.88
C VAL A 131 1.41 16.58 0.42
N HIS A 132 2.23 17.58 0.15
CA HIS A 132 1.76 18.91 -0.26
C HIS A 132 0.68 19.48 0.68
N GLY A 133 0.86 19.32 1.99
CA GLY A 133 -0.06 19.82 3.02
C GLY A 133 -1.36 19.03 3.20
N ASN A 134 -1.48 17.85 2.59
CA ASN A 134 -2.63 16.96 2.77
C ASN A 134 -2.16 15.59 3.30
N LEU A 135 -2.94 14.97 4.17
CA LEU A 135 -2.65 13.62 4.65
C LEU A 135 -3.21 12.59 3.67
N TYR A 136 -2.40 11.59 3.35
CA TYR A 136 -2.75 10.41 2.56
C TYR A 136 -2.45 9.16 3.37
N GLY A 137 -3.17 8.07 3.10
CA GLY A 137 -2.89 6.81 3.78
C GLY A 137 -3.71 5.64 3.26
N THR A 138 -3.12 4.46 3.35
CA THR A 138 -3.72 3.19 2.99
C THR A 138 -4.25 2.49 4.25
N SER A 139 -5.56 2.30 4.34
CA SER A 139 -6.16 1.64 5.50
C SER A 139 -6.01 0.12 5.43
N VAL A 140 -6.01 -0.54 6.58
CA VAL A 140 -6.04 -2.01 6.68
C VAL A 140 -7.27 -2.56 5.97
N ALA A 141 -8.42 -1.87 6.09
CA ALA A 141 -9.66 -2.23 5.43
C ALA A 141 -9.56 -2.16 3.90
N ALA A 142 -8.95 -1.10 3.33
CA ALA A 142 -8.81 -0.94 1.89
C ALA A 142 -8.06 -2.10 1.22
N VAL A 143 -7.02 -2.60 1.88
CA VAL A 143 -6.27 -3.78 1.42
C VAL A 143 -7.05 -5.07 1.68
N GLY A 144 -7.67 -5.19 2.85
CA GLY A 144 -8.48 -6.33 3.25
C GLY A 144 -9.65 -6.60 2.29
N ASP A 145 -10.34 -5.55 1.84
CA ASP A 145 -11.53 -5.67 0.98
C ASP A 145 -11.20 -6.20 -0.43
N VAL A 146 -9.97 -5.99 -0.90
CA VAL A 146 -9.48 -6.54 -2.16
C VAL A 146 -9.00 -7.97 -1.96
N THR A 147 -8.17 -8.20 -0.94
CA THR A 147 -7.54 -9.51 -0.69
C THR A 147 -8.54 -10.58 -0.27
N LYS A 148 -9.59 -10.23 0.50
CA LYS A 148 -10.72 -11.13 0.83
C LYS A 148 -11.49 -11.63 -0.39
N LYS A 149 -11.43 -10.91 -1.51
CA LYS A 149 -12.01 -11.34 -2.80
C LYS A 149 -11.08 -12.27 -3.59
N GLY A 150 -9.94 -12.65 -3.02
CA GLY A 150 -8.91 -13.47 -3.67
C GLY A 150 -8.05 -12.71 -4.68
N GLN A 151 -8.22 -11.39 -4.79
CA GLN A 151 -7.53 -10.55 -5.76
C GLN A 151 -6.13 -10.15 -5.29
N VAL A 152 -5.28 -9.68 -6.19
CA VAL A 152 -4.04 -8.96 -5.87
C VAL A 152 -4.35 -7.47 -5.73
N CYS A 153 -4.00 -6.87 -4.59
CA CYS A 153 -4.24 -5.48 -4.28
C CYS A 153 -3.20 -4.56 -4.93
N LEU A 154 -3.63 -3.66 -5.81
CA LEU A 154 -2.79 -2.61 -6.38
C LEU A 154 -2.93 -1.35 -5.51
N LEU A 155 -1.80 -0.79 -5.09
CA LEU A 155 -1.72 0.42 -4.26
C LEU A 155 -0.97 1.51 -5.02
N ASP A 156 -1.55 2.71 -5.13
CA ASP A 156 -0.88 3.90 -5.66
C ASP A 156 -0.33 4.73 -4.49
N ILE A 157 0.98 4.66 -4.26
CA ILE A 157 1.65 5.26 -3.09
C ILE A 157 2.85 6.06 -3.56
N ASP A 158 3.10 7.22 -2.93
CA ASP A 158 4.31 8.01 -3.17
C ASP A 158 5.57 7.41 -2.52
N ILE A 159 6.72 8.06 -2.70
CA ILE A 159 8.00 7.56 -2.19
C ILE A 159 8.12 7.63 -0.67
N GLN A 160 7.45 8.58 0.00
CA GLN A 160 7.42 8.61 1.46
C GLN A 160 6.58 7.45 2.00
N GLY A 161 5.40 7.23 1.45
CA GLY A 161 4.55 6.09 1.78
C GLY A 161 5.24 4.76 1.50
N VAL A 162 6.00 4.62 0.40
CA VAL A 162 6.82 3.42 0.13
C VAL A 162 7.78 3.12 1.28
N LYS A 163 8.48 4.14 1.81
CA LYS A 163 9.41 3.97 2.94
C LYS A 163 8.67 3.51 4.20
N THR A 164 7.49 4.07 4.47
CA THR A 164 6.62 3.65 5.59
C THR A 164 6.14 2.21 5.43
N VAL A 165 5.66 1.83 4.24
CA VAL A 165 5.20 0.45 3.96
C VAL A 165 6.36 -0.55 4.08
N LYS A 166 7.58 -0.17 3.66
CA LYS A 166 8.78 -1.03 3.84
C LYS A 166 9.11 -1.30 5.31
N ALA A 167 8.76 -0.39 6.21
CA ALA A 167 8.88 -0.58 7.65
C ALA A 167 7.67 -1.35 8.26
N SER A 168 6.62 -1.59 7.48
CA SER A 168 5.40 -2.29 7.90
C SER A 168 5.49 -3.82 7.65
N PRO A 169 4.61 -4.62 8.29
CA PRO A 169 4.57 -6.07 8.05
C PRO A 169 3.95 -6.47 6.70
N LEU A 170 3.38 -5.54 5.90
CA LEU A 170 2.63 -5.86 4.67
C LEU A 170 3.45 -6.66 3.63
N ARG A 171 4.77 -6.42 3.56
CA ARG A 171 5.72 -7.07 2.63
C ARG A 171 5.20 -7.24 1.19
N PRO A 172 4.65 -6.18 0.54
CA PRO A 172 4.15 -6.25 -0.83
C PRO A 172 5.30 -6.34 -1.84
N LYS A 173 4.95 -6.49 -3.11
CA LYS A 173 5.87 -6.23 -4.23
C LYS A 173 5.92 -4.75 -4.56
N TYR A 174 7.10 -4.22 -4.82
CA TYR A 174 7.31 -2.80 -5.11
C TYR A 174 7.66 -2.60 -6.59
N VAL A 175 6.84 -1.80 -7.27
CA VAL A 175 7.04 -1.41 -8.66
C VAL A 175 7.20 0.10 -8.74
N PHE A 176 8.28 0.57 -9.35
CA PHE A 176 8.47 1.97 -9.67
C PHE A 176 8.17 2.22 -11.15
N ILE A 177 7.31 3.19 -11.43
CA ILE A 177 7.04 3.67 -12.79
C ILE A 177 7.92 4.90 -13.04
N ALA A 178 8.87 4.77 -13.95
CA ALA A 178 9.78 5.84 -14.33
C ALA A 178 9.30 6.55 -15.61
N PRO A 179 9.49 7.88 -15.72
CA PRO A 179 9.37 8.56 -17.01
C PRO A 179 10.58 8.22 -17.89
N PRO A 180 10.47 8.26 -19.23
CA PRO A 180 11.61 8.09 -20.12
C PRO A 180 12.63 9.24 -19.99
N SER A 181 12.16 10.44 -19.64
CA SER A 181 13.02 11.57 -19.28
C SER A 181 12.26 12.58 -18.43
N MET A 182 13.00 13.49 -17.78
CA MET A 182 12.39 14.58 -17.00
C MET A 182 11.66 15.58 -17.91
N GLU A 183 12.14 15.80 -19.14
CA GLU A 183 11.49 16.66 -20.13
C GLU A 183 10.13 16.09 -20.56
N VAL A 184 10.05 14.76 -20.77
CA VAL A 184 8.78 14.10 -21.09
C VAL A 184 7.80 14.21 -19.91
N LEU A 185 8.29 14.07 -18.67
CA LEU A 185 7.46 14.26 -17.48
C LEU A 185 6.93 15.69 -17.37
N GLU A 186 7.77 16.69 -17.64
CA GLU A 186 7.37 18.11 -17.65
C GLU A 186 6.28 18.38 -18.68
N ASN A 187 6.47 17.90 -19.92
CA ASN A 187 5.47 18.06 -20.97
C ASN A 187 4.12 17.46 -20.56
N ARG A 188 4.12 16.23 -20.00
CA ARG A 188 2.89 15.57 -19.49
C ARG A 188 2.19 16.38 -18.39
N LEU A 189 2.96 16.99 -17.49
CA LEU A 189 2.41 17.83 -16.42
C LEU A 189 1.81 19.14 -16.97
N ARG A 190 2.48 19.77 -17.95
CA ARG A 190 1.99 20.97 -18.64
C ARG A 190 0.70 20.70 -19.43
N ASP A 191 0.67 19.61 -20.19
CA ASP A 191 -0.47 19.21 -21.03
C ASP A 191 -1.74 18.95 -20.21
N ARG A 192 -1.59 18.56 -18.94
CA ARG A 192 -2.72 18.37 -18.02
C ARG A 192 -3.43 19.70 -17.70
N GLY A 193 -2.76 20.84 -17.83
CA GLY A 193 -3.36 22.17 -17.71
C GLY A 193 -3.89 22.54 -16.32
N THR A 194 -3.58 21.76 -15.28
CA THR A 194 -4.09 21.98 -13.91
C THR A 194 -3.13 22.71 -12.98
N GLU A 195 -1.95 23.10 -13.47
CA GLU A 195 -0.84 23.56 -12.66
C GLU A 195 -0.47 25.01 -12.95
N SER A 196 -0.15 25.79 -11.91
CA SER A 196 0.59 27.05 -12.06
C SER A 196 2.08 26.77 -12.29
N GLU A 197 2.84 27.71 -12.85
CA GLU A 197 4.30 27.56 -13.03
C GLU A 197 5.03 27.29 -11.69
N GLU A 198 4.58 27.92 -10.60
CA GLU A 198 5.15 27.70 -9.27
C GLU A 198 4.90 26.27 -8.76
N SER A 199 3.68 25.76 -8.94
CA SER A 199 3.34 24.38 -8.58
C SER A 199 4.08 23.36 -9.45
N LEU A 200 4.21 23.65 -10.75
CA LEU A 200 4.94 22.81 -11.70
C LEU A 200 6.43 22.71 -11.33
N SER A 201 7.09 23.83 -11.06
CA SER A 201 8.49 23.86 -10.64
C SER A 201 8.74 23.01 -9.38
N THR A 202 7.87 23.15 -8.39
CA THR A 202 7.93 22.35 -7.15
C THR A 202 7.77 20.86 -7.42
N ARG A 203 6.81 20.48 -8.29
CA ARG A 203 6.60 19.06 -8.65
C ARG A 203 7.76 18.47 -9.43
N LEU A 204 8.36 19.22 -10.35
CA LEU A 204 9.51 18.76 -11.11
C LEU A 204 10.75 18.60 -10.23
N HIS A 205 10.93 19.47 -9.24
CA HIS A 205 11.98 19.31 -8.23
C HIS A 205 11.80 18.01 -7.45
N ASN A 206 10.62 17.79 -6.87
CA ASN A 206 10.31 16.57 -6.12
C ASN A 206 10.44 15.31 -7.00
N ALA A 207 9.97 15.38 -8.24
CA ALA A 207 10.02 14.25 -9.17
C ALA A 207 11.46 13.79 -9.46
N ARG A 208 12.46 14.68 -9.45
CA ARG A 208 13.87 14.28 -9.59
C ARG A 208 14.30 13.39 -8.43
N GLU A 209 14.02 13.81 -7.20
CA GLU A 209 14.35 13.01 -6.01
C GLU A 209 13.61 11.67 -5.98
N GLU A 210 12.35 11.66 -6.43
CA GLU A 210 11.56 10.43 -6.55
C GLU A 210 12.13 9.47 -7.60
N VAL A 211 12.59 9.98 -8.75
CA VAL A 211 13.26 9.19 -9.81
C VAL A 211 14.60 8.64 -9.32
N ASP A 212 15.41 9.47 -8.66
CA ASP A 212 16.70 9.02 -8.10
C ASP A 212 16.49 7.90 -7.08
N TYR A 213 15.55 8.07 -6.15
CA TYR A 213 15.20 7.01 -5.18
C TYR A 213 14.63 5.77 -5.87
N GLY A 214 13.71 5.95 -6.82
CA GLY A 214 12.99 4.86 -7.48
C GLY A 214 13.86 3.99 -8.37
N THR A 215 14.87 4.58 -9.00
CA THR A 215 15.80 3.88 -9.90
C THR A 215 17.05 3.34 -9.18
N THR A 216 17.27 3.74 -7.92
CA THR A 216 18.33 3.18 -7.08
C THR A 216 18.10 1.69 -6.81
N GLN A 217 19.12 0.88 -7.07
CA GLN A 217 19.06 -0.57 -6.89
C GLN A 217 18.68 -0.97 -5.45
N GLY A 218 17.73 -1.91 -5.32
CA GLY A 218 17.27 -2.44 -4.03
C GLY A 218 16.07 -1.72 -3.42
N ASN A 219 15.70 -0.54 -3.93
CA ASN A 219 14.50 0.17 -3.44
C ASN A 219 13.20 -0.43 -4.00
N PHE A 220 13.21 -0.95 -5.22
CA PHE A 220 12.03 -1.55 -5.86
C PHE A 220 12.35 -2.94 -6.42
N ASP A 221 11.36 -3.84 -6.42
CA ASP A 221 11.48 -5.16 -7.04
C ASP A 221 11.50 -5.07 -8.58
N LEU A 222 10.89 -4.03 -9.15
CA LEU A 222 10.85 -3.76 -10.59
C LEU A 222 10.80 -2.25 -10.85
N VAL A 223 11.54 -1.81 -11.86
CA VAL A 223 11.38 -0.49 -12.48
C VAL A 223 10.79 -0.67 -13.87
N VAL A 224 9.71 0.06 -14.17
CA VAL A 224 9.04 0.07 -15.48
C VAL A 224 9.10 1.48 -16.04
N GLU A 225 9.81 1.66 -17.15
CA GLU A 225 9.76 2.89 -17.90
C GLU A 225 8.43 3.02 -18.65
N ASN A 226 7.77 4.16 -18.54
CA ASN A 226 6.50 4.45 -19.22
C ASN A 226 6.71 5.43 -20.38
N ASP A 227 7.42 4.99 -21.41
CA ASP A 227 7.51 5.66 -22.70
C ASP A 227 6.29 5.32 -23.58
N ASP A 228 6.10 4.02 -23.86
CA ASP A 228 4.92 3.45 -24.49
C ASP A 228 4.02 2.73 -23.47
N LEU A 229 2.76 3.16 -23.37
CA LEU A 229 1.82 2.65 -22.37
C LEU A 229 1.56 1.15 -22.53
N ASP A 230 1.43 0.66 -23.77
CA ASP A 230 1.12 -0.74 -24.03
C ASP A 230 2.30 -1.63 -23.65
N GLN A 231 3.52 -1.21 -23.97
CA GLN A 231 4.74 -1.90 -23.58
C GLN A 231 4.94 -1.90 -22.06
N ALA A 232 4.72 -0.76 -21.40
CA ALA A 232 4.82 -0.65 -19.94
C ALA A 232 3.84 -1.62 -19.25
N VAL A 233 2.59 -1.66 -19.71
CA VAL A 233 1.57 -2.58 -19.19
C VAL A 233 1.93 -4.04 -19.49
N ARG A 234 2.42 -4.37 -20.70
CA ARG A 234 2.86 -5.73 -21.03
C ARG A 234 4.00 -6.20 -20.13
N ASN A 235 5.02 -5.37 -19.95
CA ASN A 235 6.19 -5.67 -19.11
C ASN A 235 5.78 -5.89 -17.65
N LEU A 236 4.96 -4.99 -17.11
CA LEU A 236 4.45 -5.11 -15.76
C LEU A 236 3.60 -6.36 -15.58
N SER A 237 2.63 -6.60 -16.48
CA SER A 237 1.74 -7.77 -16.43
C SER A 237 2.51 -9.09 -16.45
N SER A 238 3.55 -9.19 -17.28
CA SER A 238 4.42 -10.36 -17.34
C SER A 238 5.06 -10.64 -15.99
N ARG A 239 5.66 -9.61 -15.37
CA ARG A 239 6.30 -9.74 -14.06
C ARG A 239 5.30 -10.07 -12.94
N LEU A 240 4.12 -9.45 -12.96
CA LEU A 240 3.07 -9.71 -11.96
C LEU A 240 2.56 -11.16 -12.05
N THR A 241 2.43 -11.71 -13.26
CA THR A 241 2.01 -13.12 -13.45
C THR A 241 3.03 -14.10 -12.88
N GLU A 242 4.32 -13.77 -12.94
CA GLU A 242 5.38 -14.56 -12.34
C GLU A 242 5.37 -14.47 -10.80
N TRP A 243 5.21 -13.27 -10.25
CA TRP A 243 5.15 -13.08 -8.80
C TRP A 243 3.89 -13.65 -8.15
N PHE A 244 2.77 -13.64 -8.89
CA PHE A 244 1.47 -14.10 -8.42
C PHE A 244 0.92 -15.16 -9.40
N PRO A 245 1.30 -16.44 -9.26
CA PRO A 245 0.88 -17.51 -10.17
C PRO A 245 -0.63 -17.75 -10.25
N LYS A 246 -1.41 -17.19 -9.30
CA LYS A 246 -2.87 -17.20 -9.34
C LYS A 246 -3.44 -16.33 -10.48
N ILE A 247 -2.66 -15.39 -10.97
CA ILE A 247 -3.02 -14.53 -12.09
C ILE A 247 -2.94 -15.33 -13.37
N LYS A 248 -4.06 -15.41 -14.09
CA LYS A 248 -4.20 -16.09 -15.38
C LYS A 248 -4.60 -15.07 -16.43
N ARG A 249 -3.92 -15.08 -17.57
CA ARG A 249 -4.38 -14.30 -18.72
C ARG A 249 -5.76 -14.76 -19.16
N ALA A 250 -6.60 -13.83 -19.60
CA ALA A 250 -7.81 -14.19 -20.33
C ALA A 250 -7.44 -15.06 -21.55
N ALA A 251 -8.21 -16.12 -21.79
CA ALA A 251 -7.96 -16.99 -22.94
C ALA A 251 -8.15 -16.19 -24.24
N GLY A 252 -7.08 -16.01 -25.03
CA GLY A 252 -7.17 -15.48 -26.40
C GLY A 252 -6.31 -14.25 -26.74
N GLU A 253 -5.63 -13.62 -25.78
CA GLU A 253 -4.78 -12.44 -26.08
C GLU A 253 -3.30 -12.85 -26.25
N SER A 254 -2.83 -12.82 -27.50
CA SER A 254 -1.43 -13.02 -27.84
C SER A 254 -0.63 -11.73 -27.62
N LEU A 255 0.63 -11.88 -27.21
CA LEU A 255 1.64 -10.82 -27.29
C LEU A 255 2.02 -10.62 -28.76
N VAL A 256 1.11 -9.97 -29.48
CA VAL A 256 1.26 -9.24 -30.75
C VAL A 256 2.20 -8.05 -30.63
#